data_AF-A0A3N5FZE6-F1
#
_entry.id   AF-A0A3N5FZE6-F1
#
_cell.length_a   1.000
_cell.length_b   1.000
_cell.length_c   1.000
_cell.angle_alpha   90.00
_cell.angle_beta   90.00
_cell.angle_gamma   90.00
#
_symmetry.space_group_name_H-M   'P 1'
#
loop_
_entity.id
_entity.type
_entity.pdbx_description
1 polymer ?
#
loop_
_entity_poly.entity_id
_entity_poly.type
_entity_poly.pdbx_seq_one_letter_code
_entity_poly.pdbx_strand_id
1 'polypeptide(L)'
;HIAHFASRNALDIDGLGEKTVIQLVEKGLIADPADLFSLTKEQLLRMERMADKSAENLLAAIERAKQPQLDHLIFALGIRHVGEQTAKRLALAYGSLDALAAATPEELEKLNDWAGRARS
;
A
#
# COMPACT_ATOMS: atom_id res chain seq x y z
N HIS A 1 10.33 -0.64 -2.95
CA HIS A 1 9.43 -0.73 -1.78
C HIS A 1 8.32 0.32 -1.81
N ILE A 2 8.62 1.63 -1.90
CA ILE A 2 7.60 2.71 -1.93
C ILE A 2 6.64 2.59 -3.13
N ALA A 3 7.16 2.33 -4.34
CA ALA A 3 6.32 2.17 -5.54
C ALA A 3 5.34 0.98 -5.43
N HIS A 4 5.72 -0.09 -4.73
CA HIS A 4 4.83 -1.23 -4.46
C HIS A 4 3.71 -0.81 -3.50
N PHE A 5 4.06 -0.13 -2.41
CA PHE A 5 3.13 0.39 -1.41
C PHE A 5 2.08 1.35 -2.02
N ALA A 6 2.53 2.21 -2.94
CA ALA A 6 1.68 3.17 -3.66
C ALA A 6 0.85 2.56 -4.80
N SER A 7 1.15 1.32 -5.21
CA SER A 7 0.57 0.74 -6.43
C SER A 7 -0.95 0.54 -6.33
N ARG A 8 -1.60 0.43 -7.49
CA ARG A 8 -3.06 0.23 -7.62
C ARG A 8 -3.59 -0.98 -6.83
N ASN A 9 -2.80 -2.04 -6.76
CA ASN A 9 -3.18 -3.26 -6.05
C ASN A 9 -2.82 -3.22 -4.55
N ALA A 10 -2.08 -2.18 -4.13
CA ALA A 10 -1.73 -1.88 -2.75
C ALA A 10 -2.61 -0.71 -2.27
N LEU A 11 -2.04 0.41 -1.82
CA LEU A 11 -2.86 1.49 -1.26
C LEU A 11 -3.61 2.35 -2.30
N ASP A 12 -3.42 2.09 -3.60
CA ASP A 12 -4.14 2.76 -4.70
C ASP A 12 -4.05 4.30 -4.62
N ILE A 13 -2.83 4.81 -4.46
CA ILE A 13 -2.60 6.26 -4.33
C ILE A 13 -2.53 6.89 -5.73
N ASP A 14 -3.67 7.40 -6.18
CA ASP A 14 -3.77 8.17 -7.43
C ASP A 14 -2.72 9.29 -7.51
N GLY A 15 -1.99 9.34 -8.63
CA GLY A 15 -0.93 10.34 -8.85
C GLY A 15 0.45 9.96 -8.29
N LEU A 16 0.54 8.92 -7.47
CA LEU A 16 1.81 8.40 -6.93
C LEU A 16 2.39 7.29 -7.81
N GLY A 17 2.54 7.57 -9.11
CA GLY A 17 3.20 6.67 -10.05
C GLY A 17 4.72 6.63 -9.86
N GLU A 18 5.39 5.69 -10.56
CA GLU A 18 6.84 5.47 -10.46
C GLU A 18 7.67 6.76 -10.62
N LYS A 19 7.32 7.61 -11.60
CA LYS A 19 8.01 8.90 -11.81
C LYS A 19 7.83 9.88 -10.65
N THR A 20 6.64 9.93 -10.04
CA THR A 20 6.37 10.79 -8.88
C THR A 20 7.17 10.31 -7.67
N VAL A 21 7.21 8.99 -7.45
CA VAL A 21 7.99 8.38 -6.36
C VAL A 21 9.48 8.67 -6.53
N ILE A 22 10.03 8.51 -7.74
CA ILE A 22 11.43 8.83 -8.04
C ILE A 22 11.73 10.29 -7.69
N GLN A 23 10.90 11.25 -8.15
CA GLN A 23 11.11 12.66 -7.86
C GLN A 23 11.04 12.99 -6.36
N LEU A 24 10.12 12.36 -5.61
CA LEU A 24 10.01 12.54 -4.17
C LEU A 24 11.27 12.05 -3.44
N VAL A 25 11.82 10.92 -3.86
CA VAL A 25 13.05 10.35 -3.30
C VAL A 25 14.28 11.20 -3.68
N GLU A 26 14.40 11.59 -4.96
CA GLU A 26 15.52 12.42 -5.45
C GLU A 26 15.57 13.80 -4.78
N LYS A 27 14.41 14.38 -4.44
CA LYS A 27 14.30 15.63 -3.70
C LYS A 27 14.44 15.46 -2.18
N GLY A 28 14.63 14.23 -1.69
CA GLY A 28 14.74 13.92 -0.27
C GLY A 28 13.46 14.22 0.52
N LEU A 29 12.31 14.23 -0.15
CA LEU A 29 11.01 14.49 0.49
C LEU A 29 10.46 13.24 1.17
N ILE A 30 10.85 12.06 0.69
CA ILE A 30 10.53 10.76 1.29
C ILE A 30 11.75 9.83 1.26
N ALA A 31 11.91 9.03 2.30
CA ALA A 31 12.86 7.92 2.38
C ALA A 31 12.12 6.58 2.55
N ASP A 32 10.94 6.60 3.19
CA ASP A 32 10.11 5.42 3.39
C ASP A 32 8.61 5.72 3.15
N PRO A 33 7.73 4.69 3.13
CA PRO A 33 6.32 4.89 2.86
C PRO A 33 5.57 5.75 3.88
N ALA A 34 6.03 5.82 5.14
CA ALA A 34 5.37 6.61 6.17
C ALA A 34 5.54 8.12 5.92
N ASP A 35 6.65 8.53 5.32
CA ASP A 35 6.91 9.93 4.97
C ASP A 35 5.85 10.52 4.03
N LEU A 36 5.20 9.68 3.22
CA LEU A 36 4.11 10.10 2.32
C LEU A 36 3.02 10.86 3.09
N PHE A 37 2.69 10.42 4.30
CA PHE A 37 1.63 10.98 5.13
C PHE A 37 2.02 12.30 5.82
N SER A 38 3.26 12.76 5.61
CA SER A 38 3.77 14.04 6.14
C SER A 38 4.03 15.09 5.04
N LEU A 39 3.78 14.72 3.77
CA LEU A 39 3.98 15.62 2.63
C LEU A 39 3.06 16.84 2.69
N THR A 40 3.60 17.99 2.32
CA THR A 40 2.88 19.27 2.26
C THR A 40 2.71 19.73 0.82
N LYS A 41 1.67 20.55 0.58
CA LYS A 41 1.39 21.10 -0.75
C LYS A 41 2.57 21.93 -1.26
N GLU A 42 3.20 22.68 -0.36
CA GLU A 42 4.35 23.54 -0.65
C GLU A 42 5.57 22.74 -1.11
N GLN A 43 5.80 21.55 -0.55
CA GLN A 43 6.86 20.65 -1.01
C GLN A 43 6.56 20.09 -2.39
N LEU A 44 5.31 19.66 -2.63
CA LEU A 44 4.89 19.10 -3.91
C LEU A 44 4.97 20.13 -5.04
N LEU A 45 4.60 21.38 -4.79
CA LEU A 45 4.69 22.47 -5.78
C LEU A 45 6.12 22.79 -6.23
N ARG A 46 7.15 22.31 -5.53
CA ARG A 46 8.57 22.41 -5.94
C ARG A 46 9.01 21.27 -6.86
N MET A 47 8.11 20.33 -7.17
CA MET A 47 8.37 19.22 -8.08
C MET A 47 8.13 19.61 -9.53
N GLU A 48 8.83 18.94 -10.45
CA GLU A 48 8.63 19.20 -11.87
C GLU A 48 7.26 18.70 -12.32
N ARG A 49 6.57 19.51 -13.13
CA ARG A 49 5.24 19.18 -13.68
C ARG A 49 4.16 18.95 -12.62
N MET A 50 4.36 19.43 -11.40
CA MET A 50 3.35 19.42 -10.34
C MET A 50 2.58 20.74 -10.33
N ALA A 51 1.34 20.70 -10.83
CA ALA A 51 0.42 21.83 -10.76
C ALA A 51 -0.35 21.82 -9.43
N ASP A 52 -0.89 22.98 -9.04
CA ASP A 52 -1.64 23.17 -7.80
C ASP A 52 -2.75 22.12 -7.59
N LYS A 53 -3.60 21.94 -8.59
CA LYS A 53 -4.67 20.92 -8.59
C LYS A 53 -4.12 19.49 -8.50
N SER A 54 -2.98 19.20 -9.13
CA SER A 54 -2.38 17.86 -9.07
C SER A 54 -1.80 17.56 -7.69
N ALA A 55 -1.19 18.57 -7.04
CA ALA A 55 -0.69 18.45 -5.68
C ALA A 55 -1.84 18.20 -4.68
N GLU A 56 -2.95 18.93 -4.82
CA GLU A 56 -4.15 18.71 -4.01
C GLU A 56 -4.73 17.30 -4.18
N ASN A 57 -4.84 16.84 -5.43
CA ASN A 57 -5.33 15.50 -5.72
C ASN A 57 -4.43 14.41 -5.11
N LEU A 58 -3.11 14.58 -5.17
CA LEU A 58 -2.15 13.64 -4.58
C LEU A 58 -2.27 13.60 -3.06
N LEU A 59 -2.34 14.76 -2.40
CA LEU A 59 -2.54 14.82 -0.95
C LEU A 59 -3.87 14.19 -0.53
N ALA A 60 -4.94 14.46 -1.27
CA ALA A 60 -6.24 13.83 -1.03
C ALA A 60 -6.19 12.30 -1.24
N ALA A 61 -5.43 11.81 -2.21
CA ALA A 61 -5.21 10.37 -2.40
C ALA A 61 -4.42 9.74 -1.24
N ILE A 62 -3.37 10.41 -0.77
CA ILE A 62 -2.57 9.99 0.39
C ILE A 62 -3.43 9.95 1.66
N GLU A 63 -4.27 10.95 1.89
CA GLU A 63 -5.18 10.98 3.04
C GLU A 63 -6.19 9.82 3.00
N ARG A 64 -6.78 9.53 1.84
CA ARG A 64 -7.66 8.35 1.67
C ARG A 64 -6.93 7.05 1.97
N ALA A 65 -5.66 6.95 1.59
CA ALA A 65 -4.83 5.77 1.81
C ALA A 65 -4.46 5.52 3.29
N LYS A 66 -4.83 6.40 4.23
CA LYS A 66 -4.72 6.12 5.67
C LYS A 66 -5.70 5.05 6.17
N GLN A 67 -6.78 4.81 5.41
CA GLN A 67 -7.81 3.81 5.74
C GLN A 67 -8.07 2.88 4.54
N PRO A 68 -7.06 2.10 4.13
CA PRO A 68 -7.21 1.18 3.00
C PRO A 68 -8.10 -0.02 3.37
N GLN A 69 -8.56 -0.73 2.35
CA GLN A 69 -9.11 -2.06 2.57
C GLN A 69 -8.03 -3.00 3.14
N LEU A 70 -8.43 -3.97 3.97
CA LEU A 70 -7.48 -4.82 4.68
C LEU A 70 -6.61 -5.65 3.74
N ASP A 71 -7.17 -6.15 2.64
CA ASP A 71 -6.44 -6.89 1.62
C ASP A 71 -5.39 -6.03 0.91
N HIS A 72 -5.73 -4.78 0.60
CA HIS A 72 -4.81 -3.79 0.05
C HIS A 72 -3.67 -3.48 1.03
N LEU A 73 -3.97 -3.34 2.32
CA LEU A 73 -2.95 -3.14 3.37
C LEU A 73 -2.01 -4.34 3.48
N ILE A 74 -2.57 -5.56 3.58
CA ILE A 74 -1.77 -6.80 3.69
C ILE A 74 -0.85 -6.95 2.48
N PHE A 75 -1.32 -6.63 1.28
CA PHE A 75 -0.50 -6.66 0.07
C PHE A 75 0.58 -5.57 0.07
N ALA A 76 0.25 -4.36 0.53
CA ALA A 76 1.17 -3.23 0.62
C ALA A 76 2.35 -3.49 1.57
N LEU A 77 2.14 -4.28 2.64
CA LEU A 77 3.19 -4.68 3.59
C LEU A 77 4.32 -5.47 2.93
N GLY A 78 4.12 -6.04 1.74
CA GLY A 78 5.16 -6.75 1.00
C GLY A 78 5.65 -8.02 1.69
N ILE A 79 4.75 -8.72 2.39
CA ILE A 79 5.05 -9.98 3.08
C ILE A 79 5.52 -11.01 2.05
N ARG A 80 6.67 -11.65 2.30
CA ARG A 80 7.24 -12.64 1.38
C ARG A 80 6.24 -13.77 1.12
N HIS A 81 6.06 -14.15 -0.15
CA HIS A 81 5.09 -15.15 -0.61
C HIS A 81 3.61 -14.76 -0.49
N VAL A 82 3.28 -13.54 -0.05
CA VAL A 82 1.90 -13.04 -0.01
C VAL A 82 1.66 -12.15 -1.23
N GLY A 83 1.03 -12.74 -2.25
CA GLY A 83 0.50 -12.00 -3.40
C GLY A 83 -0.91 -11.46 -3.14
N GLU A 84 -1.46 -10.71 -4.10
CA GLU A 84 -2.79 -10.09 -4.02
C GLU A 84 -3.90 -11.09 -3.63
N GLN A 85 -3.90 -12.27 -4.24
CA GLN A 85 -4.88 -13.31 -3.97
C GLN A 85 -4.78 -13.86 -2.55
N THR A 86 -3.55 -13.99 -2.03
CA THR A 86 -3.30 -14.42 -0.66
C THR A 86 -3.73 -13.33 0.32
N ALA A 87 -3.41 -12.07 0.02
CA ALA A 87 -3.82 -10.92 0.83
C ALA A 87 -5.35 -10.82 0.96
N LYS A 88 -6.09 -11.00 -0.15
CA LYS A 88 -7.55 -11.08 -0.16
C LYS A 88 -8.10 -12.18 0.74
N ARG A 89 -7.51 -13.38 0.68
CA ARG A 89 -7.92 -14.51 1.53
C ARG A 89 -7.65 -14.24 3.01
N LEU A 90 -6.48 -13.68 3.33
CA LEU A 90 -6.13 -13.31 4.71
C LEU A 90 -7.10 -12.25 5.24
N ALA A 91 -7.41 -11.22 4.45
CA ALA A 91 -8.38 -10.20 4.83
C ALA A 91 -9.77 -10.79 5.11
N LEU A 92 -10.25 -11.69 4.25
CA LEU A 92 -11.54 -12.36 4.43
C LEU A 92 -11.56 -13.29 5.66
N ALA A 93 -10.46 -13.98 5.96
CA ALA A 93 -10.38 -14.92 7.05
C ALA A 93 -10.28 -14.25 8.42
N TYR A 94 -9.51 -13.15 8.53
CA TYR A 94 -9.16 -12.54 9.81
C TYR A 94 -9.90 -11.22 10.09
N GLY A 95 -10.36 -10.50 9.06
CA GLY A 95 -11.17 -9.29 9.21
C GLY A 95 -10.47 -8.06 9.80
N SER A 96 -9.30 -8.21 10.42
CA SER A 96 -8.45 -7.11 10.90
C SER A 96 -6.97 -7.49 10.88
N LEU A 97 -6.09 -6.47 10.87
CA LEU A 97 -4.65 -6.70 10.95
C LEU A 97 -4.24 -7.29 12.30
N ASP A 98 -4.90 -6.88 13.39
CA ASP A 98 -4.63 -7.39 14.74
C ASP A 98 -4.97 -8.88 14.85
N ALA A 99 -6.12 -9.29 14.31
CA ALA A 99 -6.50 -10.70 14.29
C ALA A 99 -5.53 -11.54 13.44
N LEU A 100 -5.07 -10.99 12.31
CA LEU A 100 -4.06 -11.65 11.48
C LEU A 100 -2.70 -11.75 12.22
N ALA A 101 -2.30 -10.70 12.92
CA ALA A 101 -1.05 -10.67 13.68
C ALA A 101 -1.05 -11.62 14.89
N ALA A 102 -2.24 -11.92 15.44
CA ALA A 102 -2.43 -12.86 16.53
C ALA A 102 -2.54 -14.33 16.07
N ALA A 103 -2.66 -14.59 14.77
CA ALA A 103 -2.84 -15.93 14.22
C ALA A 103 -1.61 -16.82 14.46
N THR A 104 -1.85 -18.09 14.78
CA THR A 104 -0.73 -19.05 14.95
C THR A 104 -0.21 -19.55 13.60
N PRO A 105 1.04 -20.05 13.54
CA PRO A 105 1.57 -20.67 12.32
C PRO A 105 0.65 -21.77 11.76
N GLU A 106 0.05 -22.60 12.61
CA GLU A 106 -0.84 -23.69 12.21
C GLU A 106 -2.15 -23.18 11.59
N GLU A 107 -2.68 -22.05 12.06
CA GLU A 107 -3.86 -21.41 11.49
C GLU A 107 -3.56 -20.84 10.10
N LEU A 108 -2.39 -20.21 9.95
CA LEU A 108 -1.92 -19.67 8.67
C LEU A 108 -1.64 -20.79 7.65
N GLU A 109 -1.05 -21.91 8.09
CA GLU A 109 -0.81 -23.09 7.23
C GLU A 109 -2.11 -23.70 6.71
N LYS A 110 -3.12 -23.86 7.56
CA LYS A 110 -4.45 -24.36 7.15
C LYS A 110 -5.10 -23.49 6.09
N LEU A 111 -4.93 -22.17 6.18
CA LEU A 111 -5.41 -21.25 5.17
C LEU A 111 -4.60 -21.37 3.87
N ASN A 112 -3.28 -21.60 3.93
CA ASN A 112 -2.47 -21.80 2.73
C ASN A 112 -2.81 -23.12 2.00
N ASP A 113 -3.10 -24.20 2.73
CA ASP A 113 -3.55 -25.48 2.15
C ASP A 113 -4.89 -25.38 1.42
N TRP A 114 -5.77 -24.47 1.84
CA TRP A 114 -6.99 -24.12 1.11
C TRP A 114 -6.67 -23.50 -0.27
N ALA A 115 -5.57 -22.76 -0.40
CA ALA A 115 -5.14 -22.17 -1.67
C ALA A 115 -4.62 -23.22 -2.67
N GLY A 116 -4.18 -24.39 -2.20
CA GLY A 116 -3.84 -25.54 -3.05
C GLY A 116 -5.07 -26.24 -3.66
N ARG A 117 -6.20 -26.26 -2.96
CA ARG A 117 -7.41 -27.00 -3.36
C ARG A 117 -8.42 -26.21 -4.21
N ALA A 118 -8.37 -24.87 -4.20
CA ALA A 118 -9.26 -24.03 -5.02
C ALA A 118 -8.83 -23.93 -6.51
N ARG A 119 -7.85 -24.73 -6.96
CA ARG A 119 -7.35 -24.81 -8.34
C ARG A 119 -7.66 -26.15 -9.04
N SER A 120 -8.57 -26.95 -8.50
CA SER A 120 -9.07 -28.18 -9.14
C SER A 120 -10.50 -28.03 -9.62
#